data_AF-A0ABC8K3H4-F1
#
_entry.id   AF-A0ABC8K3H4-F1
#
_cell.length_a   1.000
_cell.length_b   1.000
_cell.length_c   1.000
_cell.angle_alpha   90.00
_cell.angle_beta   90.00
_cell.angle_gamma   90.00
#
_symmetry.space_group_name_H-M   'P 1'
#
loop_
_entity.id
_entity.type
_entity.pdbx_description
1 polymer ?
#
loop_
_entity_poly.entity_id
_entity_poly.type
_entity_poly.pdbx_seq_one_letter_code
_entity_poly.pdbx_strand_id
1 'polypeptide(L)'
;MGQDYSYSQPSSSSESIDITSLLQEEADLYADEGQSTYNNPEPFEYPTQPEADQGIPTLCYCGGDTVLATSSTRKHPGRRYITCLNEDDGDCHIWKWWDVAVMEEISDFQRQLRVLKEEGNSTEHKLMLVEKSLFELSNRKLGVKLMGVSRSWWCVLVFLVFVLLFLRGLASKESVSKQHCLN
;
A
#
# COMPACT_ATOMS: atom_id res chain seq x y z
N MET A 1 35.07 -46.95 -19.21
CA MET A 1 34.04 -47.97 -19.46
C MET A 1 32.86 -47.25 -20.10
N GLY A 2 32.76 -47.27 -21.43
CA GLY A 2 31.61 -46.72 -22.15
C GLY A 2 30.60 -47.83 -22.34
N GLN A 3 29.34 -47.59 -21.98
CA GLN A 3 28.26 -48.52 -22.30
C GLN A 3 27.65 -48.11 -23.63
N ASP A 4 27.75 -49.01 -24.58
CA ASP A 4 27.23 -48.86 -25.94
C ASP A 4 25.71 -49.11 -25.85
N TYR A 5 24.93 -48.03 -25.86
CA TYR A 5 23.48 -48.13 -25.83
C TYR A 5 22.97 -48.54 -27.22
N SER A 6 22.65 -49.83 -27.37
CA SER A 6 21.96 -50.36 -28.55
C SER A 6 20.46 -50.13 -28.41
N TYR A 7 19.93 -49.16 -29.14
CA TYR A 7 18.50 -48.86 -29.19
C TYR A 7 17.83 -49.74 -30.24
N SER A 8 17.06 -50.74 -29.81
CA SER A 8 16.16 -51.48 -30.71
C SER A 8 14.85 -50.72 -30.83
N GLN A 9 14.64 -50.03 -31.97
CA GLN A 9 13.33 -49.50 -32.30
C GLN A 9 12.34 -50.65 -32.48
N PRO A 10 11.20 -50.68 -31.78
CA PRO A 10 10.14 -51.61 -32.13
C PRO A 10 9.64 -51.28 -33.53
N SER A 11 9.69 -52.29 -34.41
CA SER A 11 9.14 -52.22 -35.75
C SER A 11 7.67 -51.84 -35.68
N SER A 12 7.29 -50.79 -36.42
CA SER A 12 5.90 -50.36 -36.59
C SER A 12 5.10 -51.48 -37.25
N SER A 13 4.44 -52.32 -36.45
CA SER A 13 3.43 -53.24 -36.92
C SER A 13 2.22 -52.43 -37.36
N SER A 14 1.84 -52.62 -38.63
CA SER A 14 0.72 -51.96 -39.31
C SER A 14 -0.64 -52.47 -38.80
N GLU A 15 -0.93 -52.25 -37.52
CA GLU A 15 -2.32 -52.25 -37.07
C GLU A 15 -2.77 -50.79 -37.10
N SER A 16 -3.66 -50.48 -38.04
CA SER A 16 -4.29 -49.17 -38.13
C SER A 16 -5.07 -48.94 -36.84
N ILE A 17 -4.44 -48.31 -35.86
CA ILE A 17 -5.16 -47.70 -34.74
C ILE A 17 -6.22 -46.82 -35.39
N ASP A 18 -7.49 -47.17 -35.14
CA ASP A 18 -8.63 -46.44 -35.65
C ASP A 18 -8.69 -45.12 -34.90
N ILE A 19 -7.93 -44.14 -35.41
CA ILE A 19 -7.78 -42.80 -34.83
C ILE A 19 -9.17 -42.16 -34.66
N THR A 20 -10.11 -42.54 -35.52
CA THR A 20 -11.52 -42.15 -35.46
C THR A 20 -12.20 -42.60 -34.16
N SER A 21 -11.88 -43.80 -33.65
CA SER A 21 -12.41 -44.30 -32.38
C SER A 21 -11.85 -43.54 -31.18
N LEU A 22 -10.57 -43.16 -31.22
CA LEU A 22 -9.93 -42.38 -30.15
C LEU A 22 -10.43 -40.93 -30.13
N LEU A 23 -10.64 -40.33 -31.31
CA LEU A 23 -11.20 -38.99 -31.43
C LEU A 23 -12.67 -38.95 -30.99
N GLN A 24 -13.42 -40.03 -31.22
CA GLN A 24 -14.79 -40.16 -30.73
C GLN A 24 -14.83 -40.26 -29.20
N GLU A 25 -13.93 -41.05 -28.60
CA GLU A 25 -13.81 -41.16 -27.13
C GLU A 25 -13.42 -39.81 -26.50
N GLU A 26 -12.51 -39.06 -27.12
CA GLU A 26 -12.15 -37.71 -26.68
C GLU A 26 -13.32 -36.72 -26.82
N ALA A 27 -14.07 -36.76 -27.93
CA ALA A 27 -15.25 -35.93 -28.14
C ALA A 27 -16.38 -36.23 -27.12
N ASP A 28 -16.54 -37.50 -26.75
CA ASP A 28 -17.53 -37.94 -25.75
C ASP A 28 -17.14 -37.46 -24.34
N LEU A 29 -15.84 -37.41 -24.00
CA LEU A 29 -15.34 -36.82 -22.76
C LEU A 29 -15.61 -35.30 -22.67
N TYR A 30 -15.44 -34.55 -23.77
CA TYR A 30 -15.77 -33.12 -23.78
C TYR A 30 -17.29 -32.84 -23.74
N ALA A 31 -18.12 -33.79 -24.19
CA ALA A 31 -19.58 -33.66 -24.13
C ALA A 31 -20.14 -33.85 -22.70
N ASP A 32 -19.50 -34.67 -21.86
CA ASP A 32 -19.81 -34.84 -20.43
C ASP A 32 -19.57 -33.55 -19.63
N GLU A 33 -18.46 -32.85 -19.87
CA GLU A 33 -18.16 -31.57 -19.20
C GLU A 33 -19.27 -30.51 -19.42
N GLY A 34 -19.96 -30.55 -20.56
CA GLY A 34 -21.08 -29.65 -20.87
C GLY A 34 -22.35 -29.89 -20.03
N GLN A 35 -22.51 -31.09 -19.44
CA GLN A 35 -23.68 -31.45 -18.63
C GLN A 35 -23.40 -31.40 -17.12
N SER A 36 -22.13 -31.42 -16.70
CA SER A 36 -21.70 -31.22 -15.31
C SER A 36 -22.11 -29.84 -14.73
N THR A 37 -22.33 -28.84 -15.59
CA THR A 37 -22.78 -27.49 -15.18
C THR A 37 -24.17 -27.47 -14.52
N TYR A 38 -24.99 -28.51 -14.69
CA TYR A 38 -26.34 -28.57 -14.10
C TYR A 38 -26.43 -29.28 -12.74
N ASN A 39 -25.30 -29.75 -12.18
CA ASN A 39 -25.25 -30.34 -10.83
C ASN A 39 -24.35 -29.56 -9.87
N ASN A 40 -24.06 -28.29 -10.17
CA ASN A 40 -23.48 -27.44 -9.14
C ASN A 40 -24.60 -27.16 -8.11
N PRO A 41 -24.50 -27.61 -6.85
CA PRO A 41 -25.44 -27.16 -5.83
C PRO A 41 -25.38 -25.63 -5.82
N GLU A 42 -26.56 -24.98 -5.78
CA GLU A 42 -26.68 -23.54 -5.59
C GLU A 42 -25.66 -23.08 -4.53
N PRO A 43 -24.99 -21.92 -4.70
CA PRO A 43 -24.20 -21.34 -3.64
C PRO A 43 -25.07 -21.29 -2.40
N PHE A 44 -24.74 -22.09 -1.40
CA PHE A 44 -25.51 -22.16 -0.17
C PHE A 44 -25.39 -20.77 0.47
N GLU A 45 -26.45 -19.96 0.38
CA GLU A 45 -26.55 -18.74 1.16
C GLU A 45 -26.72 -19.17 2.62
N TYR A 46 -25.60 -19.21 3.32
CA TYR A 46 -25.62 -19.41 4.77
C TYR A 46 -26.34 -18.21 5.40
N PRO A 47 -27.35 -18.43 6.26
CA PRO A 47 -27.88 -17.37 7.10
C PRO A 47 -26.72 -16.68 7.81
N THR A 48 -26.67 -15.35 7.79
CA THR A 48 -25.62 -14.57 8.44
C THR A 48 -25.63 -14.93 9.94
N GLN A 49 -24.67 -15.75 10.38
CA GLN A 49 -24.55 -16.12 11.78
C GLN A 49 -24.13 -14.89 12.60
N PRO A 50 -24.62 -14.76 13.84
CA PRO A 50 -24.43 -13.58 14.68
C PRO A 50 -22.94 -13.24 14.85
N GLU A 51 -22.66 -11.93 14.92
CA GLU A 51 -21.35 -11.28 14.80
C GLU A 51 -20.28 -11.68 15.85
N ALA A 52 -20.52 -12.72 16.65
CA ALA A 52 -19.54 -13.32 17.55
C ALA A 52 -18.59 -14.30 16.85
N ASP A 53 -18.86 -14.66 15.60
CA ASP A 53 -18.11 -15.68 14.84
C ASP A 53 -17.15 -15.10 13.80
N GLN A 54 -16.89 -13.79 13.80
CA GLN A 54 -16.01 -13.16 12.80
C GLN A 54 -14.52 -13.39 13.13
N GLY A 55 -13.74 -13.81 12.12
CA GLY A 55 -12.31 -14.07 12.25
C GLY A 55 -11.97 -15.50 12.69
N ILE A 56 -10.79 -15.68 13.28
CA ILE A 56 -10.32 -16.98 13.80
C ILE A 56 -10.72 -17.10 15.28
N PRO A 57 -11.70 -17.96 15.63
CA PRO A 57 -12.05 -18.18 17.02
C PRO A 57 -10.88 -18.81 17.76
N THR A 58 -10.57 -18.25 18.93
CA THR A 58 -9.54 -18.75 19.85
C THR A 58 -10.13 -19.51 21.04
N LEU A 59 -11.40 -19.24 21.35
CA LEU A 59 -12.16 -19.83 22.45
C LEU A 59 -13.52 -20.31 21.94
N CYS A 60 -13.99 -21.42 22.49
CA CYS A 60 -15.35 -21.90 22.31
C CYS A 60 -16.33 -21.14 23.24
N TYR A 61 -17.62 -21.19 22.93
CA TYR A 61 -18.68 -20.62 23.78
C TYR A 61 -18.72 -21.23 25.20
N CYS A 62 -18.22 -22.47 25.37
CA CYS A 62 -18.08 -23.12 26.67
C CYS A 62 -16.86 -22.61 27.48
N GLY A 63 -16.05 -21.71 26.92
CA GLY A 63 -14.80 -21.22 27.51
C GLY A 63 -13.60 -22.14 27.33
N GLY A 64 -13.76 -23.28 26.65
CA GLY A 64 -12.68 -24.19 26.29
C GLY A 64 -11.86 -23.72 25.08
N ASP A 65 -10.62 -24.20 24.97
CA ASP A 65 -9.76 -23.90 23.83
C ASP A 65 -10.29 -24.52 22.53
N THR A 66 -10.05 -23.81 21.42
CA THR A 66 -10.35 -24.33 20.07
C THR A 66 -9.17 -25.09 19.48
N VAL A 67 -9.45 -26.13 18.72
CA VAL A 67 -8.45 -26.95 18.02
C VAL A 67 -8.71 -26.96 16.52
N LEU A 68 -7.62 -27.11 15.76
CA LEU A 68 -7.68 -27.25 14.30
C LEU A 68 -7.71 -28.73 13.93
N ALA A 69 -8.86 -29.19 13.46
CA ALA A 69 -9.09 -30.56 13.01
C ALA A 69 -9.05 -30.66 11.48
N THR A 70 -8.88 -31.88 10.98
CA THR A 70 -8.89 -32.18 9.55
C THR A 70 -10.10 -33.05 9.21
N SER A 71 -10.88 -32.64 8.21
CA SER A 71 -12.04 -33.37 7.73
C SER A 71 -11.60 -34.62 6.98
N SER A 72 -12.08 -35.76 7.45
CA SER A 72 -11.96 -37.06 6.78
C SER A 72 -13.19 -37.39 5.94
N THR A 73 -14.14 -36.44 5.80
CA THR A 73 -15.36 -36.65 5.02
C THR A 73 -15.06 -36.84 3.54
N ARG A 74 -15.84 -37.70 2.86
CA ARG A 74 -15.70 -37.90 1.40
C ARG A 74 -15.91 -36.62 0.59
N LYS A 75 -16.73 -35.69 1.11
CA LYS A 75 -17.07 -34.43 0.45
C LYS A 75 -15.94 -33.40 0.54
N HIS A 76 -15.21 -33.39 1.66
CA HIS A 76 -14.14 -32.40 1.91
C HIS A 76 -12.89 -33.07 2.51
N PRO A 77 -12.29 -34.07 1.83
CA PRO A 77 -11.16 -34.80 2.37
C PRO A 77 -9.96 -33.87 2.54
N GLY A 78 -9.36 -33.87 3.73
CA GLY A 78 -8.20 -33.05 4.05
C GLY A 78 -8.49 -31.58 4.35
N ARG A 79 -9.75 -31.10 4.23
CA ARG A 79 -10.10 -29.72 4.55
C ARG A 79 -10.07 -29.49 6.07
N ARG A 80 -9.48 -28.38 6.52
CA ARG A 80 -9.36 -28.08 7.96
C ARG A 80 -10.52 -27.26 8.50
N TYR A 81 -10.91 -27.54 9.73
CA TYR A 81 -11.94 -26.80 10.46
C TYR A 81 -11.51 -26.60 11.92
N ILE A 82 -12.00 -25.53 12.52
CA ILE A 82 -11.82 -25.20 13.93
C ILE A 82 -13.01 -25.79 14.69
N THR A 83 -12.75 -26.49 15.78
CA THR A 83 -13.77 -27.07 16.67
C THR A 83 -13.33 -26.97 18.14
N CYS A 84 -14.23 -27.31 19.06
CA CYS A 84 -13.92 -27.41 20.49
C CYS A 84 -13.42 -28.81 20.87
N LEU A 85 -12.52 -28.89 21.87
CA LEU A 85 -12.09 -30.16 22.48
C LEU A 85 -13.23 -30.93 23.17
N ASN A 86 -14.24 -30.20 23.66
CA ASN A 86 -15.36 -30.76 24.41
C ASN A 86 -16.62 -30.93 23.52
N GLU A 87 -16.46 -31.01 22.20
CA GLU A 87 -17.57 -31.04 21.25
C GLU A 87 -18.63 -32.15 21.52
N ASP A 88 -18.24 -33.21 22.22
CA ASP A 88 -19.07 -34.37 22.54
C ASP A 88 -19.90 -34.25 23.83
N ASP A 89 -19.83 -33.13 24.56
CA ASP A 89 -20.54 -32.96 25.85
C ASP A 89 -22.07 -32.71 25.72
N GLY A 90 -22.55 -32.51 24.49
CA GLY A 90 -23.97 -32.30 24.18
C GLY A 90 -24.43 -30.83 24.19
N ASP A 91 -23.55 -29.89 24.51
CA ASP A 91 -23.80 -28.44 24.42
C ASP A 91 -23.45 -27.87 23.03
N CYS A 92 -23.79 -26.60 22.79
CA CYS A 92 -23.43 -25.92 21.55
C CYS A 92 -21.95 -25.49 21.56
N HIS A 93 -21.15 -26.03 20.64
CA HIS A 93 -19.74 -25.70 20.47
C HIS A 93 -19.46 -24.97 19.17
N ILE A 94 -18.35 -24.23 19.16
CA ILE A 94 -17.84 -23.56 17.96
C ILE A 94 -17.46 -24.61 16.91
N TRP A 95 -17.90 -24.38 15.67
CA TRP A 95 -17.45 -25.11 14.50
C TRP A 95 -17.32 -24.14 13.33
N LYS A 96 -16.15 -24.08 12.69
CA LYS A 96 -15.93 -23.17 11.56
C LYS A 96 -14.88 -23.69 10.61
N TRP A 97 -15.07 -23.52 9.30
CA TRP A 97 -14.04 -23.82 8.32
C TRP A 97 -12.82 -22.90 8.50
N TRP A 98 -11.62 -23.50 8.54
CA TRP A 98 -10.37 -22.74 8.77
C TRP A 98 -10.12 -21.71 7.67
N ASP A 99 -10.36 -22.07 6.41
CA ASP A 99 -10.18 -21.16 5.28
C ASP A 99 -11.13 -19.97 5.33
N VAL A 100 -12.38 -20.18 5.78
CA VAL A 100 -13.35 -19.09 5.98
C VAL A 100 -12.88 -18.15 7.09
N ALA A 101 -12.47 -18.71 8.24
CA ALA A 101 -11.95 -17.94 9.36
C ALA A 101 -10.72 -17.09 8.96
N VAL A 102 -9.77 -17.68 8.24
CA VAL A 102 -8.58 -16.97 7.73
C VAL A 102 -8.94 -15.89 6.72
N MET A 103 -9.89 -16.15 5.81
CA MET A 103 -10.30 -15.16 4.82
C MET A 103 -10.95 -13.94 5.46
N GLU A 104 -11.71 -14.13 6.54
CA GLU A 104 -12.31 -13.03 7.30
C GLU A 104 -11.23 -12.17 7.97
N GLU A 105 -10.25 -12.77 8.65
CA GLU A 105 -9.11 -12.06 9.25
C GLU A 105 -8.34 -11.26 8.19
N ILE A 106 -7.96 -11.91 7.08
CA ILE A 106 -7.24 -11.24 5.99
C ILE A 106 -8.04 -10.08 5.43
N SER A 107 -9.36 -10.25 5.26
CA SER A 107 -10.23 -9.20 4.75
C SER A 107 -10.32 -8.02 5.71
N ASP A 108 -10.35 -8.26 7.02
CA ASP A 108 -10.31 -7.21 8.02
C ASP A 108 -8.96 -6.48 8.03
N PHE A 109 -7.84 -7.22 8.01
CA PHE A 109 -6.51 -6.62 7.87
C PHE A 109 -6.38 -5.76 6.62
N GLN A 110 -6.89 -6.22 5.47
CA GLN A 110 -6.90 -5.44 4.24
C GLN A 110 -7.71 -4.14 4.38
N ARG A 111 -8.82 -4.17 5.12
CA ARG A 111 -9.62 -2.98 5.41
C ARG A 111 -8.82 -1.99 6.26
N GLN A 112 -8.18 -2.46 7.32
CA GLN A 112 -7.33 -1.64 8.19
C GLN A 112 -6.16 -1.01 7.41
N LEU A 113 -5.51 -1.78 6.54
CA LEU A 113 -4.42 -1.28 5.68
C LEU A 113 -4.88 -0.18 4.72
N ARG A 114 -6.10 -0.26 4.18
CA ARG A 114 -6.66 0.82 3.34
C ARG A 114 -6.81 2.12 4.13
N VAL A 115 -7.36 2.04 5.35
CA VAL A 115 -7.53 3.20 6.23
C VAL A 115 -6.16 3.83 6.57
N LEU A 116 -5.19 3.02 6.97
CA LEU A 116 -3.83 3.51 7.27
C LEU A 116 -3.16 4.16 6.05
N LYS A 117 -3.36 3.60 4.86
CA LYS A 117 -2.83 4.17 3.62
C LYS A 117 -3.47 5.54 3.31
N GLU A 118 -4.76 5.68 3.51
CA GLU A 118 -5.47 6.96 3.33
C GLU A 118 -5.00 8.01 4.34
N GLU A 119 -4.80 7.61 5.59
CA GLU A 119 -4.23 8.48 6.63
C GLU A 119 -2.80 8.92 6.26
N GLY A 120 -1.96 7.98 5.82
CA GLY A 120 -0.62 8.25 5.30
C GLY A 120 -0.62 9.31 4.21
N ASN A 121 -1.42 9.12 3.16
CA ASN A 121 -1.57 10.10 2.08
C ASN A 121 -2.06 11.47 2.58
N SER A 122 -2.97 11.49 3.56
CA SER A 122 -3.44 12.74 4.18
C SER A 122 -2.31 13.47 4.92
N THR A 123 -1.47 12.73 5.64
CA THR A 123 -0.32 13.31 6.36
C THR A 123 0.73 13.85 5.41
N GLU A 124 1.05 13.14 4.34
CA GLU A 124 1.99 13.60 3.31
C GLU A 124 1.50 14.88 2.64
N HIS A 125 0.20 14.94 2.31
CA HIS A 125 -0.41 16.13 1.74
C HIS A 125 -0.37 17.33 2.71
N LYS A 126 -0.66 17.11 4.00
CA LYS A 126 -0.53 18.15 5.04
C LYS A 126 0.91 18.63 5.18
N LEU A 127 1.89 17.73 5.12
CA LEU A 127 3.31 18.06 5.21
C LEU A 127 3.72 18.96 4.04
N MET A 128 3.30 18.64 2.81
CA MET A 128 3.54 19.50 1.64
C MET A 128 2.95 20.91 1.80
N LEU A 129 1.74 21.03 2.37
CA LEU A 129 1.13 22.35 2.63
C LEU A 129 1.92 23.15 3.66
N VAL A 130 2.36 22.49 4.73
CA VAL A 130 3.20 23.12 5.76
C VAL A 130 4.54 23.56 5.15
N GLU A 131 5.20 22.70 4.39
CA GLU A 131 6.47 23.01 3.71
C GLU A 131 6.34 24.22 2.77
N LYS A 132 5.27 24.26 1.95
CA LYS A 132 4.97 25.41 1.09
C LYS A 132 4.81 26.70 1.89
N SER A 133 4.09 26.66 3.02
CA SER A 133 3.91 27.83 3.88
C SER A 133 5.23 28.31 4.50
N LEU A 134 6.14 27.41 4.85
CA LEU A 134 7.48 27.74 5.34
C LEU A 134 8.32 28.41 4.25
N PHE A 135 8.25 27.91 3.02
CA PHE A 135 8.92 28.53 1.87
C PHE A 135 8.42 29.95 1.61
N GLU A 136 7.10 30.16 1.63
CA GLU A 136 6.51 31.49 1.46
C GLU A 136 6.92 32.46 2.58
N LEU A 137 6.90 32.02 3.84
CA LEU A 137 7.37 32.81 4.98
C LEU A 137 8.86 33.15 4.89
N SER A 138 9.69 32.20 4.45
CA SER A 138 11.13 32.39 4.25
C SER A 138 11.41 33.47 3.19
N ASN A 139 10.74 33.40 2.04
CA ASN A 139 10.89 34.39 0.97
C ASN A 139 10.40 35.78 1.38
N ARG A 140 9.28 35.89 2.09
CA ARG A 140 8.82 37.19 2.65
C ARG A 140 9.86 37.78 3.60
N LYS A 141 10.47 36.96 4.47
CA LYS A 141 11.50 37.41 5.41
C LYS A 141 12.78 37.86 4.70
N LEU A 142 13.18 37.18 3.63
CA LEU A 142 14.31 37.59 2.80
C LEU A 142 14.03 38.91 2.06
N GLY A 143 12.84 39.05 1.46
CA GLY A 143 12.43 40.26 0.75
C GLY A 143 12.40 41.50 1.65
N VAL A 144 11.87 41.37 2.88
CA VAL A 144 11.86 42.45 3.87
C VAL A 144 13.28 42.83 4.31
N LYS A 145 14.16 41.84 4.54
CA LYS A 145 15.57 42.11 4.90
C LYS A 145 16.32 42.81 3.77
N LEU A 146 16.16 42.35 2.53
CA LEU A 146 16.85 42.90 1.36
C LEU A 146 16.42 44.35 1.09
N MET A 147 15.11 44.62 1.14
CA MET A 147 14.58 45.98 0.98
C MET A 147 15.00 46.92 2.11
N GLY A 148 15.04 46.43 3.36
CA GLY A 148 15.48 47.24 4.51
C GLY A 148 16.96 47.63 4.43
N VAL A 149 17.83 46.67 4.11
CA VAL A 149 19.28 46.92 3.99
C VAL A 149 19.59 47.79 2.79
N SER A 150 18.97 47.54 1.64
CA SER A 150 19.16 48.34 0.42
C SER A 150 18.74 49.80 0.63
N ARG A 151 17.55 50.05 1.21
CA ARG A 151 17.07 51.40 1.49
C ARG A 151 17.96 52.12 2.51
N SER A 152 18.33 51.44 3.58
CA SER A 152 19.19 52.02 4.63
C SER A 152 20.56 52.38 4.08
N TRP A 153 21.17 51.51 3.29
CA TRP A 153 22.48 51.75 2.72
C TRP A 153 22.45 52.92 1.72
N TRP A 154 21.38 53.02 0.91
CA TRP A 154 21.20 54.19 0.04
C TRP A 154 21.05 55.49 0.81
N CYS A 155 20.29 55.51 1.91
CA CYS A 155 20.19 56.68 2.78
C CYS A 155 21.57 57.10 3.29
N VAL A 156 22.37 56.15 3.82
CA VAL A 156 23.72 56.44 4.32
C VAL A 156 24.63 57.01 3.21
N LEU A 157 24.60 56.45 2.01
CA LEU A 157 25.37 56.97 0.87
C LEU A 157 24.99 58.42 0.51
N VAL A 158 23.70 58.74 0.46
CA VAL A 158 23.21 60.09 0.18
C VAL A 158 23.65 61.07 1.28
N PHE A 159 23.54 60.67 2.54
CA PHE A 159 24.01 61.48 3.68
C PHE A 159 25.51 61.76 3.60
N LEU A 160 26.33 60.76 3.28
CA LEU A 160 27.78 60.94 3.14
C LEU A 160 28.13 61.92 2.01
N VAL A 161 27.48 61.81 0.85
CA VAL A 161 27.66 62.76 -0.26
C VAL A 161 27.29 64.18 0.17
N PHE A 162 26.17 64.34 0.87
CA PHE A 162 25.72 65.65 1.36
C PHE A 162 26.73 66.29 2.32
N VAL A 163 27.27 65.52 3.27
CA VAL A 163 28.32 65.98 4.20
C VAL A 163 29.57 66.40 3.43
N LEU A 164 30.01 65.64 2.42
CA LEU A 164 31.17 66.00 1.61
C LEU A 164 30.96 67.31 0.83
N LEU A 165 29.76 67.55 0.30
CA LEU A 165 29.42 68.81 -0.36
C LEU A 165 29.43 69.98 0.63
N PHE A 166 28.90 69.79 1.83
CA PHE A 166 28.91 70.81 2.89
C PHE A 166 30.34 71.17 3.33
N LEU A 167 31.20 70.16 3.53
CA LEU A 167 32.61 70.36 3.90
C LEU A 167 33.38 71.10 2.79
N ARG A 168 33.14 70.76 1.51
CA ARG A 168 33.72 71.50 0.37
C ARG A 168 33.21 72.95 0.30
N GLY A 169 31.92 73.17 0.57
CA GLY A 169 31.34 74.51 0.62
C GLY A 169 31.89 75.36 1.76
N LEU A 170 32.20 74.76 2.91
CA LEU A 170 32.83 75.45 4.03
C LEU A 170 34.31 75.76 3.77
N ALA A 171 35.07 74.82 3.20
CA ALA A 171 36.45 75.05 2.80
C ALA A 171 36.58 76.18 1.76
N SER A 172 35.61 76.29 0.83
CA SER A 172 35.55 77.38 -0.14
C SER A 172 35.22 78.74 0.47
N LYS A 173 34.50 78.78 1.61
CA LYS A 173 34.21 80.04 2.33
C LYS A 173 35.42 80.50 3.15
N GLU A 174 36.16 79.55 3.71
CA GLU A 174 37.36 79.85 4.49
C GLU A 174 38.53 80.35 3.62
N SER A 175 38.69 79.83 2.40
CA SER A 175 39.70 80.32 1.45
C SER A 175 39.38 81.74 0.94
N VAL A 176 38.12 82.03 0.62
CA VAL A 176 37.67 83.38 0.20
C VAL A 176 37.81 84.40 1.35
N SER A 177 37.51 84.00 2.59
CA SER A 177 37.67 84.89 3.75
C SER A 177 39.15 85.21 4.07
N LYS A 178 40.06 84.26 3.85
CA LYS A 178 41.51 84.48 4.03
C LYS A 178 42.09 85.36 2.92
N GLN A 179 41.59 85.27 1.69
CA GLN A 179 41.98 86.14 0.58
C GLN A 179 41.61 87.62 0.81
N HIS A 180 40.48 87.88 1.50
CA HIS A 180 39.99 89.23 1.76
C HIS A 180 40.67 89.93 2.98
N CYS A 181 41.47 89.20 3.77
CA CYS A 181 42.26 89.77 4.87
C CYS A 181 43.74 90.03 4.49
N LEU A 182 44.14 89.69 3.25
CA LEU A 182 45.50 89.83 2.73
C LEU A 182 45.63 90.92 1.65
N ASN A 183 44.56 91.68 1.40
CA ASN A 183 44.56 92.90 0.58
C ASN A 183 44.27 94.12 1.46
#